data_AF-A0AA97BVD6-F1
#
_entry.id   AF-A0AA97BVD6-F1
#
_cell.length_a   1.000
_cell.length_b   1.000
_cell.length_c   1.000
_cell.angle_alpha   90.00
_cell.angle_beta   90.00
_cell.angle_gamma   90.00
#
_symmetry.space_group_name_H-M   'P 1'
#
loop_
_entity.id
_entity.type
_entity.pdbx_description
1 polymer ?
#
loop_
_entity_poly.entity_id
_entity_poly.type
_entity_poly.pdbx_seq_one_letter_code
_entity_poly.pdbx_strand_id
1 'polypeptide(L)'
;MPKQANHLRLKKPCANCPFRKEGAIELVPGRLEGIINDIVENDMTTFHCHKTVHSKSGGEWDEEGNYAPSGQESMCAGAAAYLMKIGRPTVAMRIAFAFGDAKVSDWDEAQELVVEPLVQGDRNE
;
A
#
# COMPACT_ATOMS: atom_id res chain seq x y z
N MET A 1 -17.43 12.88 -16.24
CA MET A 1 -16.49 11.86 -15.73
C MET A 1 -16.53 11.93 -14.20
N PRO A 2 -16.72 10.81 -13.48
CA PRO A 2 -16.67 10.84 -12.02
C PRO A 2 -15.29 11.33 -11.56
N LYS A 3 -15.26 12.10 -10.48
CA LYS A 3 -14.02 12.65 -9.91
C LYS A 3 -13.16 11.49 -9.38
N GLN A 4 -11.97 11.32 -9.93
CA GLN A 4 -11.02 10.33 -9.42
C GLN A 4 -10.64 10.67 -7.97
N ALA A 5 -10.66 9.68 -7.08
CA ALA A 5 -10.25 9.90 -5.70
C ALA A 5 -8.72 9.93 -5.61
N ASN A 6 -8.18 10.76 -4.71
CA ASN A 6 -6.74 10.79 -4.47
C ASN A 6 -6.25 9.37 -4.13
N HIS A 7 -5.31 8.86 -4.92
CA HIS A 7 -4.79 7.51 -4.84
C HIS A 7 -4.02 7.26 -3.52
N LEU A 8 -3.39 8.29 -2.96
CA LEU A 8 -2.60 8.24 -1.72
C LEU A 8 -3.39 8.72 -0.48
N ARG A 9 -4.72 8.73 -0.54
CA ARG A 9 -5.59 9.25 0.53
C ARG A 9 -5.56 8.44 1.82
N LEU A 10 -5.20 7.16 1.77
CA LEU A 10 -5.19 6.29 2.95
C LEU A 10 -3.87 6.44 3.73
N LYS A 11 -3.97 6.90 4.97
CA LYS A 11 -2.80 7.16 5.84
C LYS A 11 -2.60 6.12 6.94
N LYS A 12 -3.63 5.31 7.23
CA LYS A 12 -3.60 4.29 8.27
C LYS A 12 -4.01 2.92 7.72
N PRO A 13 -3.32 1.83 8.06
CA PRO A 13 -3.75 0.48 7.69
C PRO A 13 -5.15 0.18 8.24
N CYS A 14 -5.96 -0.52 7.45
CA CYS A 14 -7.27 -0.96 7.90
C CYS A 14 -7.15 -2.04 8.99
N ALA A 15 -8.25 -2.28 9.74
CA ALA A 15 -8.24 -3.15 10.91
C ALA A 15 -7.61 -4.54 10.68
N ASN A 16 -7.88 -5.15 9.52
CA ASN A 16 -7.41 -6.48 9.11
C ASN A 16 -6.36 -6.41 7.98
N CYS A 17 -5.58 -5.33 7.89
CA CYS A 17 -4.56 -5.17 6.85
C CYS A 17 -3.46 -6.23 7.02
N PRO A 18 -3.01 -6.90 5.95
CA PRO A 18 -1.99 -7.95 6.02
C PRO A 18 -0.64 -7.45 6.52
N PHE A 19 -0.39 -6.14 6.45
CA PHE A 19 0.84 -5.53 6.96
C PHE A 19 0.81 -5.26 8.46
N ARG A 20 -0.33 -5.35 9.15
CA ARG A 20 -0.38 -5.02 10.59
C ARG A 20 0.40 -6.05 11.42
N LYS A 21 1.10 -5.57 12.46
CA LYS A 21 1.72 -6.44 13.48
C LYS A 21 0.66 -7.24 14.26
N GLU A 22 -0.48 -6.61 14.52
CA GLU A 22 -1.56 -7.16 15.34
C GLU A 22 -2.91 -7.07 14.60
N GLY A 23 -3.69 -8.15 14.66
CA GLY A 23 -5.03 -8.22 14.06
C GLY A 23 -5.02 -8.28 12.52
N ALA A 24 -3.88 -8.62 11.91
CA ALA A 24 -3.82 -8.88 10.48
C ALA A 24 -4.71 -10.06 10.08
N ILE A 25 -5.20 -10.04 8.84
CA ILE A 25 -5.85 -11.20 8.24
C ILE A 25 -4.84 -12.35 8.11
N GLU A 26 -5.28 -13.58 8.38
CA GLU A 26 -4.46 -14.75 8.12
C GLU A 26 -4.25 -14.92 6.62
N LEU A 27 -2.98 -15.09 6.23
CA LEU A 27 -2.58 -15.38 4.87
C LEU A 27 -1.97 -16.78 4.82
N VAL A 28 -2.07 -17.43 3.67
CA VAL A 28 -1.34 -18.68 3.42
C VAL A 28 0.17 -18.44 3.55
N PRO A 29 0.96 -19.43 4.01
CA PRO A 29 2.40 -19.26 4.22
C PRO A 29 3.12 -18.71 2.98
N GLY A 30 4.03 -17.75 3.18
CA GLY A 30 4.81 -17.12 2.10
C GLY A 30 4.08 -15.98 1.36
N ARG A 31 2.77 -15.78 1.60
CA ARG A 31 2.01 -14.78 0.84
C ARG A 31 2.37 -13.34 1.22
N LEU A 32 2.63 -13.06 2.50
CA LEU A 32 3.01 -11.71 2.92
C LEU A 32 4.39 -11.36 2.38
N GLU A 33 5.33 -12.31 2.44
CA GLU A 33 6.68 -12.21 1.91
C GLU A 33 6.66 -11.94 0.40
N GLY A 34 5.83 -12.66 -0.35
CA GLY A 34 5.64 -12.41 -1.78
C GLY A 34 5.13 -11.00 -2.06
N ILE A 35 4.12 -10.52 -1.32
CA ILE A 35 3.62 -9.14 -1.46
C ILE A 35 4.72 -8.12 -1.14
N ILE A 36 5.51 -8.35 -0.09
CA ILE A 36 6.63 -7.48 0.29
C ILE A 36 7.67 -7.44 -0.83
N ASN A 37 8.07 -8.59 -1.37
CA ASN A 37 9.04 -8.65 -2.46
C ASN A 37 8.54 -7.87 -3.68
N ASP A 38 7.28 -8.07 -4.09
CA ASP A 38 6.70 -7.37 -5.24
C ASP A 38 6.75 -5.83 -5.08
N ILE A 39 6.36 -5.31 -3.92
CA ILE A 39 6.34 -3.84 -3.69
C ILE A 39 7.74 -3.24 -3.49
N VAL A 40 8.71 -4.06 -3.07
CA VAL A 40 10.09 -3.64 -2.84
C VAL A 40 10.89 -3.68 -4.15
N GLU A 41 10.65 -4.67 -5.01
CA GLU A 41 11.36 -4.83 -6.28
C GLU A 41 10.83 -3.90 -7.38
N ASN A 42 9.53 -3.57 -7.36
CA ASN A 42 8.89 -2.74 -8.39
C ASN A 42 8.22 -1.48 -7.81
N ASP A 43 8.96 -0.37 -7.84
CA ASP A 43 8.48 0.92 -7.33
C ASP A 43 7.61 1.72 -8.32
N MET A 44 7.41 1.21 -9.54
CA MET A 44 6.55 1.80 -10.57
C MET A 44 5.06 1.51 -10.33
N THR A 45 4.76 0.55 -9.46
CA THR A 45 3.39 0.14 -9.12
C THR A 45 3.10 0.34 -7.64
N THR A 46 1.82 0.30 -7.27
CA THR A 46 1.37 0.37 -5.88
C THR A 46 0.55 -0.86 -5.54
N PHE A 47 0.68 -1.35 -4.30
CA PHE A 47 -0.25 -2.36 -3.80
C PHE A 47 -1.60 -1.71 -3.45
N HIS A 48 -2.67 -2.12 -4.14
CA HIS A 48 -4.00 -1.56 -3.89
C HIS A 48 -4.60 -2.03 -2.56
N CYS A 49 -5.35 -1.16 -1.91
CA CYS A 49 -6.06 -1.54 -0.70
C CYS A 49 -7.25 -2.45 -1.06
N HIS A 50 -7.26 -3.68 -0.51
CA HIS A 50 -8.35 -4.63 -0.73
C HIS A 50 -9.74 -4.06 -0.39
N LYS A 51 -9.84 -3.19 0.62
CA LYS A 51 -11.11 -2.54 0.99
C LYS A 51 -11.59 -1.53 -0.04
N THR A 52 -10.68 -0.92 -0.80
CA THR A 52 -11.06 0.02 -1.87
C THR A 52 -11.41 -0.72 -3.15
N VAL A 53 -10.65 -1.77 -3.47
CA VAL A 53 -10.88 -2.65 -4.62
C VAL A 53 -12.24 -3.34 -4.51
N HIS A 54 -12.59 -3.86 -3.32
CA HIS A 54 -13.88 -4.52 -3.07
C HIS A 54 -14.92 -3.60 -2.41
N SER A 55 -14.78 -2.27 -2.54
CA SER A 55 -15.81 -1.33 -2.07
C SER A 55 -16.96 -1.22 -3.07
N LYS A 56 -18.10 -0.67 -2.63
CA LYS A 56 -19.21 -0.31 -3.53
C LYS A 56 -18.82 0.66 -4.65
N SER A 57 -17.72 1.39 -4.47
CA SER A 57 -17.18 2.34 -5.44
C SER A 57 -15.96 1.81 -6.18
N GLY A 58 -15.52 0.59 -5.90
CA GLY A 58 -14.39 -0.05 -6.58
C GLY A 58 -14.75 -0.49 -7.99
N GLY A 59 -13.74 -0.94 -8.73
CA GLY A 59 -13.89 -1.58 -10.03
C GLY A 59 -14.74 -2.84 -10.06
N GLU A 60 -14.88 -3.39 -11.26
CA GLU A 60 -15.67 -4.59 -11.54
C GLU A 60 -14.75 -5.80 -11.72
N TRP A 61 -15.24 -6.97 -11.29
CA TRP A 61 -14.60 -8.26 -11.53
C TRP A 61 -15.41 -9.01 -12.55
N ASP A 62 -14.77 -9.53 -13.59
CA ASP A 62 -15.43 -10.40 -14.56
C ASP A 62 -15.50 -11.86 -14.05
N GLU A 63 -16.18 -12.72 -14.82
CA GLU A 63 -16.35 -14.15 -14.50
C GLU A 63 -15.03 -14.93 -14.55
N GLU A 64 -14.00 -14.40 -15.21
CA GLU A 64 -12.67 -15.00 -15.33
C GLU A 64 -11.74 -14.56 -14.18
N GLY A 65 -12.19 -13.64 -13.33
CA GLY A 65 -11.43 -13.10 -12.21
C GLY A 65 -10.49 -11.95 -12.58
N ASN A 66 -10.64 -11.34 -13.76
CA ASN A 66 -9.93 -10.11 -14.11
C ASN A 66 -10.60 -8.91 -13.45
N TYR A 67 -9.79 -7.89 -13.15
CA TYR A 67 -10.24 -6.67 -12.49
C TYR A 67 -10.18 -5.45 -13.42
N ALA A 68 -11.31 -4.78 -13.60
CA ALA A 68 -11.43 -3.51 -14.32
C ALA A 68 -11.54 -2.35 -13.30
N PRO A 69 -10.52 -1.47 -13.17
CA PRO A 69 -10.50 -0.45 -12.12
C PRO A 69 -11.54 0.66 -12.34
N SER A 70 -12.13 1.17 -11.26
CA SER A 70 -13.07 2.31 -11.32
C SER A 70 -12.37 3.67 -11.20
N GLY A 71 -11.09 3.69 -10.82
CA GLY A 71 -10.33 4.90 -10.48
C GLY A 71 -10.59 5.39 -9.06
N GLN A 72 -11.25 4.59 -8.22
CA GLN A 72 -11.46 4.88 -6.80
C GLN A 72 -10.52 4.08 -5.90
N GLU A 73 -9.69 3.21 -6.47
CA GLU A 73 -8.71 2.39 -5.76
C GLU A 73 -7.67 3.29 -5.09
N SER A 74 -7.32 2.97 -3.84
CA SER A 74 -6.21 3.62 -3.16
C SER A 74 -5.01 2.70 -3.09
N MET A 75 -3.83 3.30 -2.98
CA MET A 75 -2.69 2.64 -2.40
C MET A 75 -3.01 2.16 -0.97
N CYS A 76 -2.58 0.95 -0.65
CA CYS A 76 -2.68 0.38 0.69
C CYS A 76 -1.77 1.16 1.65
N ALA A 77 -2.35 1.77 2.69
CA ALA A 77 -1.60 2.48 3.71
C ALA A 77 -0.61 1.59 4.48
N GLY A 78 -0.89 0.30 4.64
CA GLY A 78 0.03 -0.64 5.27
C GLY A 78 1.28 -0.89 4.42
N ALA A 79 1.10 -1.04 3.10
CA ALA A 79 2.21 -1.15 2.16
C ALA A 79 3.00 0.15 2.07
N ALA A 80 2.31 1.30 2.01
CA ALA A 80 2.95 2.62 2.02
C ALA A 80 3.79 2.82 3.29
N ALA A 81 3.24 2.52 4.47
CA ALA A 81 3.96 2.60 5.73
C ALA A 81 5.20 1.67 5.77
N TYR A 82 5.06 0.43 5.28
CA TYR A 82 6.19 -0.49 5.17
C TYR A 82 7.31 0.08 4.27
N LEU A 83 6.96 0.58 3.09
CA LEU A 83 7.90 1.18 2.15
C LEU A 83 8.57 2.45 2.72
N MET A 84 7.82 3.28 3.45
CA MET A 84 8.39 4.44 4.15
C MET A 84 9.37 4.02 5.24
N LYS A 85 9.07 2.95 5.99
CA LYS A 85 9.92 2.41 7.06
C LYS A 85 11.28 1.94 6.54
N ILE A 86 11.35 1.43 5.31
CA ILE A 86 12.60 1.03 4.66
C ILE A 86 13.18 2.12 3.73
N GLY A 87 12.59 3.31 3.67
CA GLY A 87 13.06 4.41 2.84
C GLY A 87 12.92 4.18 1.33
N ARG A 88 11.99 3.33 0.88
CA ARG A 88 11.77 2.99 -0.54
C ARG A 88 10.37 3.39 -1.04
N PRO A 89 9.99 4.68 -1.03
CA PRO A 89 8.69 5.10 -1.54
C PRO A 89 8.54 4.81 -3.04
N THR A 90 7.32 4.48 -3.48
CA THR A 90 7.01 4.28 -4.90
C THR A 90 7.20 5.58 -5.70
N VAL A 91 7.31 5.48 -7.03
CA VAL A 91 7.33 6.65 -7.92
C VAL A 91 6.11 7.54 -7.70
N ALA A 92 4.92 6.95 -7.54
CA ALA A 92 3.69 7.70 -7.27
C ALA A 92 3.78 8.51 -5.98
N MET A 93 4.35 7.94 -4.90
CA MET A 93 4.57 8.65 -3.65
C MET A 93 5.59 9.78 -3.82
N ARG A 94 6.72 9.53 -4.49
CA ARG A 94 7.77 10.54 -4.74
C ARG A 94 7.25 11.73 -5.54
N ILE A 95 6.46 11.48 -6.58
CA ILE A 95 5.79 12.52 -7.36
C ILE A 95 4.85 13.31 -6.44
N ALA A 96 3.99 12.65 -5.66
CA ALA A 96 3.08 13.34 -4.75
C ALA A 96 3.82 14.18 -3.69
N PHE A 97 4.98 13.72 -3.20
CA PHE A 97 5.84 14.51 -2.31
C PHE A 97 6.38 15.77 -3.01
N ALA A 98 6.87 15.63 -4.24
CA ALA A 98 7.42 16.74 -5.01
C ALA A 98 6.37 17.82 -5.33
N PHE A 99 5.12 17.43 -5.57
CA PHE A 99 4.02 18.35 -5.87
C PHE A 99 3.22 18.79 -4.64
N GLY A 100 3.49 18.24 -3.46
CA GLY A 100 2.81 18.59 -2.21
C GLY A 100 1.43 17.93 -2.01
N ASP A 101 1.08 16.93 -2.84
CA ASP A 101 -0.16 16.16 -2.72
C ASP A 101 -0.13 15.14 -1.57
N ALA A 102 1.07 14.81 -1.08
CA ALA A 102 1.31 14.03 0.12
C ALA A 102 2.57 14.54 0.84
N LYS A 103 2.70 14.23 2.14
CA LYS A 103 3.91 14.51 2.92
C LYS A 103 4.64 13.21 3.22
N VAL A 104 5.97 13.29 3.32
CA VAL A 104 6.81 12.16 3.77
C VAL A 104 6.31 11.64 5.12
N SER A 105 5.90 12.53 6.02
CA SER A 105 5.40 12.21 7.36
C SER A 105 3.97 11.67 7.40
N ASP A 106 3.26 11.57 6.27
CA ASP A 106 1.84 11.17 6.26
C ASP A 106 1.61 9.75 6.79
N TRP A 107 2.64 8.91 6.83
CA TRP A 107 2.56 7.52 7.29
C TRP A 107 3.40 7.24 8.54
N ASP A 108 3.97 8.24 9.21
CA ASP A 108 4.86 8.04 10.38
C ASP A 108 4.19 7.21 11.48
N GLU A 109 2.98 7.58 11.91
CA GLU A 109 2.22 6.81 12.90
C GLU A 109 1.90 5.38 12.42
N ALA A 110 1.73 5.19 11.12
CA ALA A 110 1.41 3.89 10.54
C ALA A 110 2.64 2.96 10.50
N GLN A 111 3.86 3.49 10.49
CA GLN A 111 5.10 2.69 10.52
C GLN A 111 5.20 1.86 11.81
N GLU A 112 4.66 2.36 12.92
CA GLU A 112 4.64 1.65 14.20
C GLU A 112 3.66 0.46 14.20
N LEU A 113 2.61 0.53 13.37
CA LEU A 113 1.54 -0.47 13.31
C LEU A 113 1.84 -1.64 12.37
N VAL A 114 2.84 -1.50 11.49
CA VAL A 114 3.13 -2.49 10.43
C VAL A 114 4.35 -3.34 10.74
N VAL A 115 4.36 -4.56 10.20
CA VAL A 115 5.43 -5.55 10.35
C VAL A 115 6.82 -4.93 10.18
N GLU A 116 7.79 -5.46 10.93
CA GLU A 116 9.18 -5.04 10.79
C GLU A 116 9.75 -5.47 9.42
N PRO A 117 10.69 -4.71 8.85
CA PRO A 117 11.35 -5.08 7.61
C PRO A 117 11.97 -6.48 7.71
N LEU A 118 11.69 -7.32 6.72
CA LEU A 118 12.28 -8.66 6.60
C LEU A 118 13.70 -8.59 6.04
N VAL A 119 14.05 -7.45 5.45
CA VAL A 119 15.37 -7.12 4.94
C VAL A 119 15.96 -6.06 5.88
N GLN A 120 16.97 -6.41 6.67
CA GLN A 120 17.83 -5.41 7.30
C GLN A 120 18.64 -4.77 6.18
N GLY A 121 18.15 -3.65 5.63
CA GLY A 121 19.02 -2.77 4.88
C GLY A 121 20.07 -2.24 5.85
N ASP A 122 21.35 -2.54 5.59
CA ASP A 122 22.46 -1.92 6.29
C ASP A 122 22.28 -0.40 6.28
N ARG A 123 21.89 0.16 7.41
CA ARG A 123 21.88 1.61 7.64
C ARG A 123 23.29 2.07 7.98
N ASN A 124 24.27 1.80 7.11
CA ASN A 124 25.63 2.33 7.21
C ASN A 124 26.32 2.28 5.84
N GLU A 125 26.27 3.37 5.08
CA GLU A 125 27.46 4.01 4.49
C GLU A 125 27.18 5.48 4.18
#